data_AF-A0A7C2JHS7-F1
#
_entry.id   AF-A0A7C2JHS7-F1
#
_cell.length_a   1.000
_cell.length_b   1.000
_cell.length_c   1.000
_cell.angle_alpha   90.00
_cell.angle_beta   90.00
_cell.angle_gamma   90.00
#
_symmetry.space_group_name_H-M   'P 1'
#
loop_
_entity.id
_entity.type
_entity.pdbx_description
1 polymer ?
#
loop_
_entity_poly.entity_id
_entity_poly.type
_entity_poly.pdbx_seq_one_letter_code
_entity_poly.pdbx_strand_id
1 'polypeptide(L)'
;MFSRRSRSRPIPRCGPCRTSSSARTTRLWPRATRRGSRRSSSATWSGGSAANPSRTRRGPTTSRRDSQLWEDSFPAMGTTVDVVVRSPERPLAAFASVRAWFGMVEARLSRFREGSAVWRVNRGEAIHDWMLAELARVAFAAWEATEGLVNPLILEALESAGYDESFERIQGPRGRLAAQPVPHPSAAIDIQGTTVRLKRGAIDLGGLAKGWAVDRAAELLEGMGLDALVNAGGDLRAVGEEAPGAGGWMVAIERPDGTVMWEGTTNAALATSSAMRRRWPTTDGGWAHHLIDPRTGLPANSPYVQVTVAAERCLWAEVWSKAILIGGPETLQRASGNVSGVAAIRADGSVERWGCFDKGR
;
A
#
# COMPACT_ATOMS: atom_id res chain seq x y z
N MET A 1 26.62 31.17 51.59
CA MET A 1 26.13 29.86 51.13
C MET A 1 25.09 30.08 50.04
N PHE A 2 25.43 29.75 48.79
CA PHE A 2 24.59 29.88 47.59
C PHE A 2 23.96 28.51 47.25
N SER A 3 22.67 28.48 46.88
CA SER A 3 22.06 27.40 46.06
C SER A 3 20.69 27.90 45.53
N ARG A 4 20.65 28.56 44.36
CA ARG A 4 20.40 28.05 42.98
C ARG A 4 19.08 27.32 42.76
N ARG A 5 18.09 28.08 42.26
CA ARG A 5 16.89 27.61 41.54
C ARG A 5 17.28 27.17 40.12
N SER A 6 16.85 25.99 39.69
CA SER A 6 16.98 25.53 38.29
C SER A 6 15.86 26.09 37.43
N ARG A 7 16.20 26.89 36.41
CA ARG A 7 15.30 27.29 35.32
C ARG A 7 15.41 26.27 34.18
N SER A 8 14.28 25.72 33.75
CA SER A 8 14.14 24.93 32.53
C SER A 8 14.29 25.84 31.30
N ARG A 9 15.05 25.38 30.29
CA ARG A 9 15.27 26.08 29.01
C ARG A 9 14.16 25.73 28.01
N PRO A 10 13.71 26.68 27.15
CA PRO A 10 12.77 26.39 26.07
C PRO A 10 13.47 25.81 24.83
N ILE A 11 12.75 24.97 24.08
CA ILE A 11 13.12 24.35 22.80
C ILE A 11 13.04 25.43 21.68
N PRO A 12 13.99 25.49 20.73
CA PRO A 12 13.98 26.54 19.70
C PRO A 12 12.90 26.32 18.63
N ARG A 13 12.24 27.41 18.22
CA ARG A 13 11.31 27.48 17.09
C ARG A 13 12.09 27.56 15.77
N CYS A 14 11.83 26.66 14.82
CA CYS A 14 12.28 26.79 13.44
C CYS A 14 11.29 27.64 12.63
N GLY A 15 11.79 28.63 11.90
CA GLY A 15 11.00 29.55 11.06
C GLY A 15 10.49 28.92 9.76
N PRO A 16 9.62 29.65 9.01
CA PRO A 16 8.84 29.06 7.92
C PRO A 16 9.69 28.85 6.66
N CYS A 17 9.81 27.59 6.22
CA CYS A 17 10.32 27.23 4.90
C CYS A 17 9.20 27.37 3.87
N ARG A 18 9.36 28.32 2.93
CA ARG A 18 8.54 28.40 1.71
C ARG A 18 8.85 27.18 0.85
N THR A 19 7.85 26.38 0.50
CA THR A 19 8.00 25.33 -0.51
C THR A 19 6.98 25.54 -1.63
N SER A 20 7.50 25.69 -2.85
CA SER A 20 6.74 25.58 -4.09
C SER A 20 6.40 24.11 -4.32
N SER A 21 5.13 23.84 -4.56
CA SER A 21 4.60 22.49 -4.80
C SER A 21 4.89 22.04 -6.25
N SER A 22 5.68 20.98 -6.41
CA SER A 22 5.57 20.09 -7.57
C SER A 22 5.67 18.65 -7.08
N ALA A 23 4.56 17.91 -7.13
CA ALA A 23 4.54 16.48 -6.87
C ALA A 23 5.40 15.78 -7.93
N ARG A 24 6.53 15.19 -7.51
CA ARG A 24 7.31 14.28 -8.36
C ARG A 24 6.90 12.86 -8.01
N THR A 25 6.27 12.22 -8.98
CA THR A 25 6.06 10.77 -9.07
C THR A 25 7.40 10.04 -9.00
N THR A 26 7.44 8.94 -8.25
CA THR A 26 8.50 7.93 -8.25
C THR A 26 8.70 7.47 -9.70
N ARG A 27 9.83 7.85 -10.32
CA ARG A 27 10.18 7.38 -11.67
C ARG A 27 10.92 6.06 -11.52
N LEU A 28 10.34 4.99 -12.03
CA LEU A 28 11.12 3.83 -12.47
C LEU A 28 12.06 4.30 -13.58
N TRP A 29 13.34 3.95 -13.46
CA TRP A 29 14.42 4.51 -14.28
C TRP A 29 14.50 3.79 -15.64
N PRO A 30 14.59 4.49 -16.79
CA PRO A 30 14.96 3.86 -18.05
C PRO A 30 16.47 3.99 -18.34
N ARG A 31 17.17 2.87 -18.57
CA ARG A 31 18.42 2.87 -19.34
C ARG A 31 18.51 1.67 -20.29
N ALA A 32 18.40 1.94 -21.58
CA ALA A 32 19.11 1.19 -22.62
C ALA A 32 19.25 2.03 -23.90
N THR A 33 20.49 2.43 -24.23
CA THR A 33 20.86 2.85 -25.59
C THR A 33 21.71 1.75 -26.22
N ARG A 34 21.17 1.14 -27.29
CA ARG A 34 21.90 0.27 -28.23
C ARG A 34 22.81 1.11 -29.13
N ARG A 35 24.00 0.61 -29.45
CA ARG A 35 24.37 0.07 -30.80
C ARG A 35 25.89 -0.11 -30.95
N GLY A 36 26.25 -1.20 -31.63
CA GLY A 36 27.59 -1.44 -32.16
C GLY A 36 27.72 -2.81 -32.82
N SER A 37 27.09 -3.01 -33.98
CA SER A 37 27.24 -4.20 -34.82
C SER A 37 28.52 -4.15 -35.66
N ARG A 38 29.17 -5.30 -35.92
CA ARG A 38 29.78 -5.65 -37.23
C ARG A 38 30.25 -7.11 -37.29
N ARG A 39 29.74 -7.82 -38.32
CA ARG A 39 30.38 -8.78 -39.28
C ARG A 39 31.10 -10.02 -38.69
N SER A 40 31.15 -11.22 -39.30
CA SER A 40 30.82 -11.71 -40.66
C SER A 40 30.90 -13.25 -40.74
N SER A 41 30.10 -13.82 -41.66
CA SER A 41 30.35 -14.97 -42.55
C SER A 41 30.92 -16.31 -42.03
N SER A 42 30.23 -17.41 -42.30
CA SER A 42 30.50 -18.27 -43.47
C SER A 42 29.51 -19.44 -43.54
N ALA A 43 29.15 -19.82 -44.76
CA ALA A 43 28.24 -20.91 -45.10
C ALA A 43 29.03 -22.17 -45.41
N THR A 44 28.45 -23.34 -45.14
CA THR A 44 28.65 -24.55 -45.94
C THR A 44 27.39 -25.40 -45.89
N TRP A 45 26.94 -25.82 -47.07
CA TRP A 45 25.83 -26.74 -47.30
C TRP A 45 26.41 -28.14 -47.61
N SER A 46 25.76 -29.19 -47.13
CA SER A 46 25.81 -30.53 -47.73
C SER A 46 24.50 -31.24 -47.40
N GLY A 47 23.86 -31.81 -48.40
CA GLY A 47 22.51 -32.34 -48.33
C GLY A 47 22.39 -33.77 -47.79
N GLY A 48 21.13 -34.18 -47.57
CA GLY A 48 20.73 -35.53 -47.25
C GLY A 48 19.23 -35.60 -46.99
N SER A 49 18.50 -36.18 -47.94
CA SER A 49 17.04 -36.36 -47.93
C SER A 49 16.64 -37.58 -47.09
N ALA A 50 15.65 -37.43 -46.21
CA ALA A 50 14.77 -38.52 -45.78
C ALA A 50 13.50 -37.96 -45.12
N ALA A 51 12.35 -38.38 -45.62
CA ALA A 51 11.02 -38.03 -45.13
C ALA A 51 10.61 -38.90 -43.93
N ASN A 52 10.04 -38.33 -42.86
CA ASN A 52 8.94 -38.89 -42.03
C ASN A 52 8.45 -37.87 -40.96
N PRO A 53 7.37 -38.15 -40.21
CA PRO A 53 5.99 -37.75 -40.45
C PRO A 53 5.56 -36.48 -39.68
N SER A 54 4.36 -36.01 -39.99
CA SER A 54 3.60 -34.89 -39.42
C SER A 54 3.89 -34.57 -37.93
N ARG A 55 4.73 -33.56 -37.69
CA ARG A 55 4.74 -32.79 -36.43
C ARG A 55 3.51 -31.89 -36.41
N THR A 56 2.55 -32.23 -35.57
CA THR A 56 1.56 -31.27 -35.07
C THR A 56 2.31 -30.01 -34.64
N ARG A 57 2.06 -28.88 -35.33
CA ARG A 57 2.56 -27.55 -34.95
C ARG A 57 2.06 -27.26 -33.54
N ARG A 58 2.88 -27.52 -32.53
CA ARG A 58 2.81 -26.75 -31.28
C ARG A 58 2.98 -25.29 -31.71
N GLY A 59 2.01 -24.45 -31.34
CA GLY A 59 2.08 -23.00 -31.56
C GLY A 59 3.42 -22.45 -31.06
N PRO A 60 3.85 -21.28 -31.56
CA PRO A 60 5.15 -20.74 -31.21
C PRO A 60 5.24 -20.62 -29.68
N THR A 61 6.09 -21.45 -29.07
CA THR A 61 6.61 -21.19 -27.74
C THR A 61 7.44 -19.93 -27.87
N THR A 62 6.81 -18.78 -27.66
CA THR A 62 7.49 -17.49 -27.54
C THR A 62 8.59 -17.68 -26.52
N SER A 63 9.83 -17.54 -26.98
CA SER A 63 10.97 -17.75 -26.11
C SER A 63 10.89 -16.69 -25.00
N ARG A 64 11.10 -17.09 -23.74
CA ARG A 64 11.18 -16.17 -22.58
C ARG A 64 12.26 -15.06 -22.77
N ARG A 65 13.05 -15.07 -23.85
CA ARG A 65 14.15 -14.13 -24.12
C ARG A 65 13.72 -12.81 -24.76
N ASP A 66 12.49 -12.67 -25.25
CA ASP A 66 12.01 -11.45 -25.93
C ASP A 66 10.99 -10.64 -25.12
N SER A 67 10.79 -10.96 -23.83
CA SER A 67 9.90 -10.17 -22.97
C SER A 67 10.57 -8.88 -22.52
N GLN A 68 9.81 -7.78 -22.51
CA GLN A 68 10.21 -6.50 -21.92
C GLN A 68 9.20 -6.07 -20.85
N LEU A 69 9.53 -5.02 -20.11
CA LEU A 69 8.63 -4.43 -19.13
C LEU A 69 7.72 -3.42 -19.81
N TRP A 70 6.43 -3.53 -19.52
CA TRP A 70 5.42 -2.57 -19.91
C TRP A 70 4.81 -1.96 -18.66
N GLU A 71 4.57 -0.66 -18.70
CA GLU A 71 4.04 0.10 -17.57
C GLU A 71 2.72 0.76 -17.93
N ASP A 72 1.85 0.88 -16.92
CA ASP A 72 0.64 1.66 -16.97
C ASP A 72 0.35 2.29 -15.61
N SER A 73 -0.08 3.56 -15.61
CA SER A 73 -0.32 4.33 -14.38
C SER A 73 -1.65 5.07 -14.44
N PHE A 74 -2.36 5.13 -13.31
CA PHE A 74 -3.66 5.82 -13.23
C PHE A 74 -4.09 6.19 -11.81
N PRO A 75 -4.91 7.24 -11.66
CA PRO A 75 -5.48 7.58 -10.36
C PRO A 75 -6.61 6.61 -9.98
N ALA A 76 -6.57 6.10 -8.75
CA ALA A 76 -7.67 5.36 -8.12
C ALA A 76 -7.46 5.33 -6.59
N MET A 77 -8.56 5.26 -5.82
CA MET A 77 -8.55 5.07 -4.37
C MET A 77 -7.74 6.13 -3.61
N GLY A 78 -7.77 7.38 -4.08
CA GLY A 78 -7.05 8.52 -3.48
C GLY A 78 -5.52 8.38 -3.58
N THR A 79 -5.03 7.69 -4.61
CA THR A 79 -3.59 7.56 -4.91
C THR A 79 -3.35 7.28 -6.40
N THR A 80 -2.09 7.11 -6.79
CA THR A 80 -1.71 6.57 -8.11
C THR A 80 -1.48 5.07 -8.00
N VAL A 81 -2.07 4.33 -8.93
CA VAL A 81 -1.84 2.91 -9.16
C VAL A 81 -0.87 2.76 -10.32
N ASP A 82 0.23 2.06 -10.08
CA ASP A 82 1.24 1.72 -11.06
C ASP A 82 1.24 0.20 -11.28
N VAL A 83 1.22 -0.22 -12.54
CA VAL A 83 1.22 -1.63 -12.94
C VAL A 83 2.37 -1.86 -13.91
N VAL A 84 3.27 -2.77 -13.55
CA VAL A 84 4.38 -3.19 -14.40
C VAL A 84 4.16 -4.65 -14.77
N VAL A 85 4.28 -4.99 -16.06
CA VAL A 85 4.08 -6.35 -16.56
C VAL A 85 5.21 -6.74 -17.49
N ARG A 86 5.80 -7.92 -17.27
CA ARG A 86 6.79 -8.51 -18.16
C ARG A 86 6.09 -9.31 -19.26
N SER A 87 6.19 -8.86 -20.51
CA SER A 87 5.49 -9.47 -21.65
C SER A 87 6.22 -9.20 -22.98
N PRO A 88 6.17 -10.10 -23.97
CA PRO A 88 6.71 -9.83 -25.32
C PRO A 88 6.02 -8.65 -26.01
N GLU A 89 4.71 -8.51 -25.80
CA GLU A 89 3.88 -7.46 -26.39
C GLU A 89 3.15 -6.67 -25.30
N ARG A 90 2.70 -5.45 -25.62
CA ARG A 90 2.01 -4.60 -24.65
C ARG A 90 0.70 -5.26 -24.19
N PRO A 91 0.54 -5.60 -22.91
CA PRO A 91 -0.59 -6.40 -22.43
C PRO A 91 -1.82 -5.52 -22.16
N LEU A 92 -2.40 -4.92 -23.20
CA LEU A 92 -3.49 -3.94 -23.09
C LEU A 92 -4.71 -4.48 -22.32
N ALA A 93 -5.09 -5.74 -22.54
CA ALA A 93 -6.22 -6.36 -21.83
C ALA A 93 -5.95 -6.52 -20.33
N ALA A 94 -4.71 -6.82 -19.94
CA ALA A 94 -4.31 -6.94 -18.55
C ALA A 94 -4.40 -5.58 -17.83
N PHE A 95 -3.85 -4.53 -18.45
CA PHE A 95 -3.95 -3.16 -17.92
C PHE A 95 -5.40 -2.68 -17.79
N ALA A 96 -6.21 -2.91 -18.82
CA ALA A 96 -7.64 -2.57 -18.78
C ALA A 96 -8.38 -3.32 -17.65
N SER A 97 -8.05 -4.60 -17.42
CA SER A 97 -8.64 -5.41 -16.36
C SER A 97 -8.28 -4.88 -14.97
N VAL A 98 -7.02 -4.51 -14.75
CA VAL A 98 -6.58 -3.92 -13.48
C VAL A 98 -7.24 -2.56 -13.24
N ARG A 99 -7.32 -1.70 -14.27
CA ARG A 99 -8.06 -0.42 -14.18
C ARG A 99 -9.52 -0.61 -13.82
N ALA A 100 -10.21 -1.54 -14.50
CA ALA A 100 -11.60 -1.84 -14.24
C ALA A 100 -11.81 -2.36 -12.81
N TRP A 101 -10.90 -3.21 -12.33
CA TRP A 101 -10.91 -3.73 -10.96
C TRP A 101 -10.82 -2.60 -9.92
N PHE A 102 -9.78 -1.77 -9.99
CA PHE A 102 -9.62 -0.64 -9.05
C PHE A 102 -10.79 0.35 -9.12
N GLY A 103 -11.31 0.63 -10.31
CA GLY A 103 -12.50 1.46 -10.49
C GLY A 103 -13.76 0.88 -9.84
N MET A 104 -13.93 -0.44 -9.90
CA MET A 104 -15.04 -1.14 -9.24
C MET A 104 -14.90 -1.11 -7.72
N VAL A 105 -13.70 -1.36 -7.19
CA VAL A 105 -13.42 -1.28 -5.75
C VAL A 105 -13.71 0.12 -5.22
N GLU A 106 -13.20 1.16 -5.87
CA GLU A 106 -13.44 2.56 -5.47
C GLU A 106 -14.93 2.92 -5.54
N ALA A 107 -15.64 2.46 -6.57
CA ALA A 107 -17.07 2.71 -6.73
C ALA A 107 -17.91 2.14 -5.57
N ARG A 108 -17.48 1.03 -4.96
CA ARG A 108 -18.21 0.35 -3.89
C ARG A 108 -17.71 0.72 -2.49
N LEU A 109 -16.41 0.85 -2.29
CA LEU A 109 -15.80 0.90 -0.95
C LEU A 109 -15.34 2.31 -0.53
N SER A 110 -15.48 3.32 -1.36
CA SER A 110 -15.11 4.70 -1.00
C SER A 110 -16.16 5.35 -0.09
N ARG A 111 -15.77 5.77 1.12
CA ARG A 111 -16.67 6.56 2.00
C ARG A 111 -16.97 7.97 1.45
N PHE A 112 -16.14 8.47 0.55
CA PHE A 112 -16.29 9.82 -0.03
C PHE A 112 -17.18 9.84 -1.27
N ARG A 113 -17.45 8.67 -1.88
CA ARG A 113 -18.28 8.58 -3.07
C ARG A 113 -19.74 8.35 -2.66
N GLU A 114 -20.58 9.33 -2.97
CA GLU A 114 -22.02 9.22 -2.77
C GLU A 114 -22.58 7.99 -3.48
N GLY A 115 -23.47 7.27 -2.79
CA GLY A 115 -24.10 6.04 -3.29
C GLY A 115 -23.23 4.78 -3.23
N SER A 116 -21.96 4.86 -2.82
CA SER A 116 -21.13 3.66 -2.59
C SER A 116 -21.71 2.79 -1.47
N ALA A 117 -21.33 1.51 -1.43
CA ALA A 117 -21.77 0.58 -0.39
C ALA A 117 -21.35 1.06 1.01
N VAL A 118 -20.11 1.54 1.16
CA VAL A 118 -19.61 2.11 2.43
C VAL A 118 -20.33 3.40 2.80
N TRP A 119 -20.58 4.29 1.84
CA TRP A 119 -21.32 5.53 2.10
C TRP A 119 -22.74 5.26 2.61
N ARG A 120 -23.42 4.27 2.02
CA ARG A 120 -24.80 3.90 2.37
C ARG A 120 -24.87 3.14 3.70
N VAL A 121 -23.98 2.18 3.95
CA VAL A 121 -23.97 1.43 5.22
C VAL A 121 -23.71 2.33 6.42
N ASN A 122 -22.86 3.36 6.25
CA ASN A 122 -22.61 4.38 7.27
C ASN A 122 -23.82 5.29 7.56
N ARG A 123 -24.88 5.23 6.74
CA ARG A 123 -26.16 5.93 6.95
C ARG A 123 -27.26 5.03 7.49
N GLY A 124 -26.89 3.84 7.97
CA GLY A 124 -27.81 2.90 8.62
C GLY A 124 -28.52 1.95 7.65
N GLU A 125 -28.20 1.98 6.36
CA GLU A 125 -28.74 1.01 5.41
C GLU A 125 -28.14 -0.39 5.63
N ALA A 126 -28.95 -1.43 5.40
CA ALA A 126 -28.47 -2.79 5.22
C ALA A 126 -28.10 -3.00 3.74
N ILE A 127 -26.83 -3.32 3.48
CA ILE A 127 -26.28 -3.36 2.13
C ILE A 127 -25.94 -4.78 1.73
N HIS A 128 -26.55 -5.27 0.64
CA HIS A 128 -26.21 -6.52 0.00
C HIS A 128 -25.09 -6.29 -1.02
N ASP A 129 -23.84 -6.49 -0.60
CA ASP A 129 -22.66 -6.28 -1.43
C ASP A 129 -21.55 -7.23 -1.00
N TRP A 130 -21.09 -8.08 -1.91
CA TRP A 130 -20.11 -9.12 -1.60
C TRP A 130 -18.73 -8.54 -1.23
N MET A 131 -18.32 -7.41 -1.83
CA MET A 131 -17.03 -6.79 -1.51
C MET A 131 -17.08 -6.19 -0.12
N LEU A 132 -18.17 -5.47 0.20
CA LEU A 132 -18.35 -4.91 1.55
C LEU A 132 -18.37 -6.03 2.60
N ALA A 133 -19.09 -7.13 2.34
CA ALA A 133 -19.15 -8.26 3.25
C ALA A 133 -17.79 -8.95 3.43
N GLU A 134 -17.04 -9.15 2.35
CA GLU A 134 -15.69 -9.72 2.42
C GLU A 134 -14.75 -8.81 3.21
N LEU A 135 -14.68 -7.52 2.90
CA LEU A 135 -13.80 -6.60 3.62
C LEU A 135 -14.22 -6.36 5.06
N ALA A 136 -15.52 -6.44 5.39
CA ALA A 136 -15.96 -6.37 6.77
C ALA A 136 -15.46 -7.57 7.59
N ARG A 137 -15.44 -8.78 7.00
CA ARG A 137 -14.84 -9.97 7.64
C ARG A 137 -13.32 -9.85 7.76
N VAL A 138 -12.66 -9.38 6.71
CA VAL A 138 -11.22 -9.10 6.74
C VAL A 138 -10.88 -8.08 7.82
N ALA A 139 -11.67 -7.02 7.95
CA ALA A 139 -11.47 -6.01 8.98
C ALA A 139 -11.66 -6.57 10.39
N PHE A 140 -12.58 -7.53 10.57
CA PHE A 140 -12.73 -8.26 11.83
C PHE A 140 -11.47 -9.08 12.15
N ALA A 141 -10.97 -9.85 11.19
CA ALA A 141 -9.74 -10.62 11.36
C ALA A 141 -8.51 -9.73 11.62
N ALA A 142 -8.40 -8.58 10.95
CA ALA A 142 -7.35 -7.59 11.18
C ALA A 142 -7.44 -6.99 12.59
N TRP A 143 -8.65 -6.69 13.04
CA TRP A 143 -8.92 -6.20 14.39
C TRP A 143 -8.50 -7.23 15.44
N GLU A 144 -8.86 -8.51 15.28
CA GLU A 144 -8.44 -9.58 16.19
C GLU A 144 -6.91 -9.77 16.19
N ALA A 145 -6.30 -9.90 15.01
CA ALA A 145 -4.88 -10.16 14.86
C ALA A 145 -3.99 -9.03 15.43
N THR A 146 -4.51 -7.81 15.48
CA THR A 146 -3.77 -6.63 15.95
C THR A 146 -4.20 -6.17 17.36
N GLU A 147 -4.97 -7.00 18.08
CA GLU A 147 -5.53 -6.67 19.40
C GLU A 147 -6.25 -5.31 19.42
N GLY A 148 -6.97 -5.05 18.33
CA GLY A 148 -7.80 -3.88 18.15
C GLY A 148 -7.11 -2.61 17.63
N LEU A 149 -5.81 -2.65 17.33
CA LEU A 149 -5.08 -1.50 16.80
C LEU A 149 -5.54 -1.13 15.37
N VAL A 150 -5.93 -2.10 14.56
CA VAL A 150 -6.58 -1.87 13.27
C VAL A 150 -8.08 -2.10 13.43
N ASN A 151 -8.84 -1.02 13.59
CA ASN A 151 -10.28 -1.07 13.79
C ASN A 151 -11.01 -0.40 12.61
N PRO A 152 -11.98 -1.07 11.95
CA PRO A 152 -12.72 -0.46 10.85
C PRO A 152 -13.67 0.66 11.29
N LEU A 153 -13.97 0.82 12.58
CA LEU A 153 -14.97 1.77 13.09
C LEU A 153 -14.37 3.10 13.57
N ILE A 154 -13.21 3.49 13.02
CA ILE A 154 -12.51 4.73 13.40
C ILE A 154 -13.05 5.98 12.71
N LEU A 155 -14.10 5.88 11.88
CA LEU A 155 -14.52 6.99 11.02
C LEU A 155 -14.90 8.24 11.82
N GLU A 156 -15.67 8.10 12.90
CA GLU A 156 -16.07 9.24 13.74
C GLU A 156 -14.84 9.94 14.37
N ALA A 157 -13.83 9.17 14.78
CA ALA A 157 -12.56 9.70 15.30
C ALA A 157 -11.76 10.40 14.20
N LEU A 158 -11.74 9.87 12.98
CA LEU A 158 -11.10 10.49 11.81
C LEU A 158 -11.74 11.84 11.47
N GLU A 159 -13.08 11.89 11.41
CA GLU A 159 -13.83 13.10 11.10
C GLU A 159 -13.65 14.15 12.20
N SER A 160 -13.72 13.75 13.48
CA SER A 160 -13.43 14.61 14.63
C SER A 160 -12.00 15.16 14.61
N ALA A 161 -11.03 14.38 14.12
CA ALA A 161 -9.65 14.85 13.93
C ALA A 161 -9.48 15.78 12.72
N GLY A 162 -10.52 15.96 11.90
CA GLY A 162 -10.53 16.86 10.73
C GLY A 162 -10.35 16.18 9.37
N TYR A 163 -10.54 14.86 9.29
CA TYR A 163 -10.46 14.09 8.04
C TYR A 163 -11.87 13.69 7.53
N ASP A 164 -12.70 14.69 7.28
CA ASP A 164 -14.10 14.59 6.83
C ASP A 164 -14.29 14.61 5.30
N GLU A 165 -13.26 15.00 4.56
CA GLU A 165 -13.25 15.02 3.09
C GLU A 165 -12.01 14.35 2.50
N SER A 166 -11.99 14.16 1.18
CA SER A 166 -10.81 13.62 0.49
C SER A 166 -9.58 14.46 0.79
N PHE A 167 -8.43 13.83 1.04
CA PHE A 167 -7.24 14.50 1.56
C PHE A 167 -6.77 15.66 0.69
N GLU A 168 -6.92 15.54 -0.63
CA GLU A 168 -6.55 16.54 -1.63
C GLU A 168 -7.33 17.86 -1.50
N ARG A 169 -8.47 17.83 -0.80
CA ARG A 169 -9.31 18.99 -0.54
C ARG A 169 -9.10 19.60 0.84
N ILE A 170 -8.36 18.92 1.73
CA ILE A 170 -8.04 19.46 3.05
C ILE A 170 -7.11 20.67 2.91
N GLN A 171 -7.61 21.85 3.31
CA GLN A 171 -6.86 23.09 3.31
C GLN A 171 -6.83 23.72 4.70
N GLY A 172 -5.65 24.23 5.10
CA GLY A 172 -5.48 24.97 6.34
C GLY A 172 -5.63 24.15 7.62
N PRO A 173 -5.63 24.83 8.79
CA PRO A 173 -5.79 24.18 10.09
C PRO A 173 -7.19 23.59 10.29
N ARG A 174 -7.26 22.39 10.86
CA ARG A 174 -8.50 21.75 11.33
C ARG A 174 -8.69 21.97 12.82
N GLY A 175 -9.94 21.80 13.28
CA GLY A 175 -10.34 22.07 14.66
C GLY A 175 -9.48 21.36 15.72
N ARG A 176 -9.71 21.72 16.98
CA ARG A 176 -9.00 21.10 18.10
C ARG A 176 -9.30 19.60 18.15
N LEU A 177 -8.26 18.79 18.37
CA LEU A 177 -8.41 17.36 18.54
C LEU A 177 -9.28 17.04 19.76
N ALA A 178 -10.30 16.21 19.52
CA ALA A 178 -11.18 15.67 20.54
C ALA A 178 -11.25 14.15 20.38
N ALA A 179 -11.04 13.44 21.48
CA ALA A 179 -11.09 11.99 21.53
C ALA A 179 -12.51 11.51 21.24
N GLN A 180 -12.65 10.52 20.36
CA GLN A 180 -13.92 9.85 20.08
C GLN A 180 -13.83 8.37 20.45
N PRO A 181 -14.82 7.81 21.17
CA PRO A 181 -14.82 6.39 21.49
C PRO A 181 -14.93 5.57 20.20
N VAL A 182 -14.05 4.58 20.03
CA VAL A 182 -14.09 3.68 18.87
C VAL A 182 -14.84 2.40 19.26
N PRO A 183 -15.96 2.04 18.60
CA PRO A 183 -16.72 0.87 18.97
C PRO A 183 -15.99 -0.45 18.70
N HIS A 184 -16.41 -1.48 19.43
CA HIS A 184 -15.97 -2.85 19.22
C HIS A 184 -16.65 -3.49 17.99
N PRO A 185 -15.92 -3.98 16.98
CA PRO A 185 -16.50 -4.49 15.73
C PRO A 185 -17.58 -5.57 15.91
N SER A 186 -17.35 -6.58 16.76
CA SER A 186 -18.34 -7.67 16.98
C SER A 186 -19.69 -7.19 17.52
N ALA A 187 -19.72 -6.06 18.22
CA ALA A 187 -20.92 -5.51 18.82
C ALA A 187 -21.57 -4.40 17.96
N ALA A 188 -20.95 -4.06 16.83
CA ALA A 188 -21.30 -2.91 16.01
C ALA A 188 -21.58 -3.29 14.54
N ILE A 189 -20.98 -4.35 14.02
CA ILE A 189 -21.14 -4.80 12.63
C ILE A 189 -21.92 -6.12 12.63
N ASP A 190 -22.96 -6.18 11.80
CA ASP A 190 -23.75 -7.38 11.53
C ASP A 190 -23.49 -7.83 10.09
N ILE A 191 -23.03 -9.07 9.90
CA ILE A 191 -22.68 -9.64 8.60
C ILE A 191 -23.47 -10.94 8.42
N GLN A 192 -24.38 -10.98 7.45
CA GLN A 192 -25.22 -12.14 7.13
C GLN A 192 -25.10 -12.47 5.65
N GLY A 193 -24.40 -13.55 5.30
CA GLY A 193 -24.06 -13.83 3.91
C GLY A 193 -23.23 -12.69 3.30
N THR A 194 -23.78 -12.03 2.30
CA THR A 194 -23.24 -10.83 1.64
C THR A 194 -23.93 -9.53 2.07
N THR A 195 -24.79 -9.59 3.08
CA THR A 195 -25.46 -8.42 3.65
C THR A 195 -24.68 -7.89 4.86
N VAL A 196 -24.39 -6.58 4.87
CA VAL A 196 -23.73 -5.88 5.98
C VAL A 196 -24.64 -4.78 6.51
N ARG A 197 -24.70 -4.64 7.83
CA ARG A 197 -25.42 -3.56 8.52
C ARG A 197 -24.66 -3.10 9.75
N LEU A 198 -24.70 -1.80 10.03
CA LEU A 198 -24.14 -1.24 11.27
C LEU A 198 -25.23 -1.09 12.33
N LYS A 199 -24.93 -1.56 13.55
CA LYS A 199 -25.75 -1.32 14.74
C LYS A 199 -25.39 0.01 15.41
N ARG A 200 -24.13 0.44 15.27
CA ARG A 200 -23.57 1.70 15.78
C ARG A 200 -22.22 1.98 15.12
N GLY A 201 -21.78 3.23 15.21
CA GLY A 201 -20.53 3.67 14.60
C GLY A 201 -20.63 3.77 13.07
N ALA A 202 -19.52 4.15 12.46
CA ALA A 202 -19.37 4.22 11.01
C ALA A 202 -18.05 3.59 10.57
N ILE A 203 -18.07 2.86 9.46
CA ILE A 203 -16.93 2.13 8.93
C ILE A 203 -16.05 3.01 8.02
N ASP A 204 -14.74 2.89 8.19
CA ASP A 204 -13.70 3.29 7.23
C ASP A 204 -12.86 2.06 6.86
N LEU A 205 -12.74 1.78 5.55
CA LEU A 205 -11.94 0.68 5.00
C LEU A 205 -10.64 1.16 4.33
N GLY A 206 -10.31 2.45 4.45
CA GLY A 206 -9.13 3.06 3.81
C GLY A 206 -7.80 2.53 4.34
N GLY A 207 -7.81 1.76 5.43
CA GLY A 207 -6.64 1.07 5.97
C GLY A 207 -6.49 -0.41 5.66
N LEU A 208 -7.30 -0.94 4.75
CA LEU A 208 -7.27 -2.36 4.37
C LEU A 208 -7.70 -2.60 2.91
N ALA A 209 -8.51 -1.71 2.34
CA ALA A 209 -9.06 -1.88 1.01
C ALA A 209 -7.99 -1.81 -0.10
N LYS A 210 -6.90 -1.04 0.10
CA LYS A 210 -5.86 -0.89 -0.93
C LYS A 210 -5.02 -2.16 -1.05
N GLY A 211 -4.52 -2.68 0.07
CA GLY A 211 -3.78 -3.94 0.10
C GLY A 211 -4.61 -5.10 -0.45
N TRP A 212 -5.90 -5.17 -0.11
CA TRP A 212 -6.81 -6.15 -0.69
C TRP A 212 -7.00 -5.97 -2.20
N ALA A 213 -7.18 -4.74 -2.69
CA ALA A 213 -7.33 -4.48 -4.12
C ALA A 213 -6.06 -4.83 -4.90
N VAL A 214 -4.88 -4.52 -4.34
CA VAL A 214 -3.56 -4.87 -4.89
C VAL A 214 -3.39 -6.38 -4.95
N ASP A 215 -3.76 -7.10 -3.88
CA ASP A 215 -3.69 -8.56 -3.85
C ASP A 215 -4.50 -9.18 -4.99
N ARG A 216 -5.77 -8.79 -5.13
CA ARG A 216 -6.67 -9.30 -6.17
C ARG A 216 -6.21 -8.92 -7.59
N ALA A 217 -5.66 -7.72 -7.78
CA ALA A 217 -5.10 -7.32 -9.06
C ALA A 217 -3.88 -8.16 -9.45
N ALA A 218 -2.99 -8.43 -8.50
CA ALA A 218 -1.84 -9.29 -8.72
C ALA A 218 -2.25 -10.76 -8.98
N GLU A 219 -3.25 -11.29 -8.26
CA GLU A 219 -3.83 -12.62 -8.53
C GLU A 219 -4.41 -12.71 -9.95
N LEU A 220 -5.10 -11.64 -10.39
CA LEU A 220 -5.67 -11.58 -11.74
C LEU A 220 -4.58 -11.65 -12.82
N LEU A 221 -3.46 -10.94 -12.63
CA LEU A 221 -2.33 -10.97 -13.57
C LEU A 221 -1.59 -12.31 -13.54
N GLU A 222 -1.37 -12.86 -12.35
CA GLU A 222 -0.79 -14.18 -12.15
C GLU A 222 -1.63 -15.28 -12.83
N GLY A 223 -2.96 -15.20 -12.72
CA GLY A 223 -3.90 -16.10 -13.39
C GLY A 223 -3.87 -15.99 -14.92
N MET A 224 -3.40 -14.86 -15.47
CA MET A 224 -3.13 -14.70 -16.91
C MET A 224 -1.74 -15.25 -17.31
N GLY A 225 -0.96 -15.78 -16.37
CA GLY A 225 0.39 -16.28 -16.61
C GLY A 225 1.42 -15.16 -16.79
N LEU A 226 1.14 -13.97 -16.26
CA LEU A 226 2.01 -12.79 -16.39
C LEU A 226 2.81 -12.59 -15.11
N ASP A 227 4.10 -12.29 -15.27
CA ASP A 227 4.89 -11.73 -14.17
C ASP A 227 4.58 -10.23 -14.10
N ALA A 228 4.24 -9.75 -12.91
CA ALA A 228 3.80 -8.38 -12.73
C ALA A 228 4.10 -7.82 -11.33
N LEU A 229 4.10 -6.50 -11.25
CA LEU A 229 4.09 -5.74 -10.01
C LEU A 229 2.92 -4.76 -10.06
N VAL A 230 2.07 -4.78 -9.03
CA VAL A 230 1.00 -3.81 -8.82
C VAL A 230 1.33 -3.00 -7.59
N ASN A 231 1.33 -1.67 -7.68
CA ASN A 231 1.58 -0.75 -6.57
C ASN A 231 0.47 0.31 -6.50
N ALA A 232 -0.15 0.49 -5.35
CA ALA A 232 -1.13 1.54 -5.07
C ALA A 232 -0.63 2.42 -3.92
N GLY A 233 0.10 3.49 -4.25
CA GLY A 233 0.52 4.49 -3.26
C GLY A 233 1.56 4.04 -2.23
N GLY A 234 2.28 2.94 -2.46
CA GLY A 234 3.22 2.33 -1.51
C GLY A 234 2.78 0.98 -0.97
N ASP A 235 1.57 0.53 -1.32
CA ASP A 235 1.06 -0.82 -1.07
C ASP A 235 1.21 -1.61 -2.36
N LEU A 236 2.05 -2.64 -2.38
CA LEU A 236 2.41 -3.36 -3.59
C LEU A 236 2.43 -4.88 -3.42
N ARG A 237 2.17 -5.60 -4.52
CA ARG A 237 2.41 -7.05 -4.63
C ARG A 237 3.10 -7.36 -5.94
N ALA A 238 4.18 -8.12 -5.82
CA ALA A 238 4.92 -8.68 -6.94
C ALA A 238 4.53 -10.15 -7.16
N VAL A 239 4.40 -10.55 -8.42
CA VAL A 239 4.21 -11.94 -8.85
C VAL A 239 5.23 -12.26 -9.96
N GLY A 240 5.85 -13.43 -9.88
CA GLY A 240 6.94 -13.81 -10.79
C GLY A 240 8.20 -12.96 -10.61
N GLU A 241 8.95 -12.74 -11.70
CA GLU A 241 10.23 -12.02 -11.69
C GLU A 241 10.28 -10.92 -12.76
N GLU A 242 10.98 -9.82 -12.46
CA GLU A 242 11.18 -8.69 -13.38
C GLU A 242 11.99 -9.09 -14.63
N ALA A 243 12.91 -10.05 -14.48
CA ALA A 243 13.64 -10.68 -15.56
C ALA A 243 14.00 -12.12 -15.18
N PRO A 244 14.20 -13.04 -16.15
CA PRO A 244 14.60 -14.41 -15.85
C PRO A 244 15.87 -14.48 -15.00
N GLY A 245 15.77 -15.05 -13.79
CA GLY A 245 16.89 -15.22 -12.86
C GLY A 245 17.17 -13.99 -12.00
N ALA A 246 16.30 -12.98 -12.01
CA ALA A 246 16.40 -11.82 -11.11
C ALA A 246 16.04 -12.17 -9.66
N GLY A 247 15.33 -13.30 -9.45
CA GLY A 247 14.89 -13.74 -8.12
C GLY A 247 13.76 -12.89 -7.52
N GLY A 248 13.17 -11.99 -8.30
CA GLY A 248 12.07 -11.12 -7.90
C GLY A 248 12.02 -9.84 -8.72
N TRP A 249 11.34 -8.83 -8.16
CA TRP A 249 11.20 -7.48 -8.67
C TRP A 249 12.05 -6.52 -7.86
N MET A 250 12.80 -5.64 -8.52
CA MET A 250 13.53 -4.58 -7.82
C MET A 250 12.56 -3.55 -7.24
N VAL A 251 12.71 -3.25 -5.95
CA VAL A 251 11.89 -2.28 -5.23
C VAL A 251 12.76 -1.44 -4.30
N ALA A 252 12.34 -0.19 -4.09
CA ALA A 252 12.98 0.72 -3.15
C ALA A 252 11.96 1.25 -2.13
N ILE A 253 12.40 1.41 -0.89
CA ILE A 253 11.64 2.07 0.17
C ILE A 253 12.22 3.45 0.36
N GLU A 254 11.41 4.47 0.10
CA GLU A 254 11.78 5.87 0.33
C GLU A 254 11.44 6.30 1.75
N ARG A 255 12.26 7.18 2.32
CA ARG A 255 11.95 7.96 3.52
C ARG A 255 10.89 9.03 3.20
N PRO A 256 10.25 9.64 4.21
CA PRO A 256 9.32 10.75 4.00
C PRO A 256 9.91 11.96 3.27
N ASP A 257 11.24 12.15 3.31
CA ASP A 257 11.95 13.21 2.58
C ASP A 257 12.32 12.85 1.13
N GLY A 258 11.95 11.65 0.68
CA GLY A 258 12.20 11.14 -0.68
C GLY A 258 13.56 10.47 -0.87
N THR A 259 14.40 10.37 0.17
CA THR A 259 15.66 9.62 0.07
C THR A 259 15.43 8.12 0.17
N VAL A 260 16.22 7.31 -0.54
CA VAL A 260 16.09 5.84 -0.48
C VAL A 260 16.65 5.33 0.86
N MET A 261 15.86 4.55 1.57
CA MET A 261 16.22 3.89 2.83
C MET A 261 16.69 2.45 2.62
N TRP A 262 16.11 1.77 1.63
CA TRP A 262 16.38 0.36 1.35
C TRP A 262 16.07 0.08 -0.11
N GLU A 263 16.91 -0.71 -0.76
CA GLU A 263 16.69 -1.25 -2.10
C GLU A 263 17.00 -2.76 -2.13
N GLY A 264 16.13 -3.52 -2.80
CA GLY A 264 16.31 -4.97 -2.93
C GLY A 264 15.26 -5.63 -3.82
N THR A 265 15.43 -6.93 -4.05
CA THR A 265 14.48 -7.72 -4.83
C THR A 265 13.41 -8.34 -3.94
N THR A 266 12.18 -8.39 -4.43
CA THR A 266 11.05 -9.03 -3.76
C THR A 266 10.15 -9.77 -4.74
N ASN A 267 9.65 -10.93 -4.33
CA ASN A 267 8.52 -11.62 -4.96
C ASN A 267 7.30 -11.67 -4.03
N ALA A 268 7.31 -10.84 -2.98
CA ALA A 268 6.30 -10.77 -1.94
C ALA A 268 5.48 -9.47 -2.07
N ALA A 269 4.62 -9.23 -1.08
CA ALA A 269 3.92 -7.97 -0.94
C ALA A 269 4.61 -7.05 0.07
N LEU A 270 4.52 -5.75 -0.15
CA LEU A 270 4.97 -4.71 0.77
C LEU A 270 3.87 -3.67 0.97
N ALA A 271 3.80 -3.07 2.14
CA ALA A 271 2.93 -1.92 2.38
C ALA A 271 3.58 -0.93 3.33
N THR A 272 3.30 0.35 3.11
CA THR A 272 3.93 1.44 3.86
C THR A 272 2.88 2.34 4.51
N SER A 273 2.90 2.40 5.84
CA SER A 273 2.13 3.37 6.63
C SER A 273 3.01 4.53 7.07
N SER A 274 2.49 5.75 6.95
CA SER A 274 3.23 6.97 7.32
C SER A 274 2.33 8.01 7.99
N ALA A 275 2.80 8.55 9.12
CA ALA A 275 2.20 9.71 9.78
C ALA A 275 2.55 11.04 9.09
N MET A 276 3.44 11.02 8.10
CA MET A 276 3.99 12.22 7.46
C MET A 276 3.30 12.61 6.16
N ARG A 277 2.78 11.64 5.39
CA ARG A 277 2.16 11.91 4.08
C ARG A 277 0.77 12.54 4.17
N ARG A 278 -0.10 11.99 5.03
CA ARG A 278 -1.49 12.45 5.22
C ARG A 278 -1.64 13.11 6.60
N ARG A 279 -1.15 14.34 6.70
CA ARG A 279 -1.17 15.17 7.92
C ARG A 279 -1.62 16.61 7.64
N TRP A 280 -2.18 17.27 8.64
CA TRP A 280 -2.67 18.65 8.57
C TRP A 280 -2.43 19.39 9.90
N PRO A 281 -2.34 20.73 9.87
CA PRO A 281 -2.20 21.51 11.10
C PRO A 281 -3.51 21.53 11.89
N THR A 282 -3.40 21.70 13.20
CA THR A 282 -4.55 21.88 14.10
C THR A 282 -4.65 23.35 14.56
N THR A 283 -5.85 23.82 14.93
CA THR A 283 -6.07 25.22 15.35
C THR A 283 -5.30 25.63 16.61
N ASP A 284 -4.88 24.67 17.43
CA ASP A 284 -4.03 24.88 18.62
C ASP A 284 -2.51 24.86 18.32
N GLY A 285 -2.14 24.82 17.03
CA GLY A 285 -0.75 24.92 16.58
C GLY A 285 0.01 23.59 16.53
N GLY A 286 -0.68 22.47 16.71
CA GLY A 286 -0.14 21.11 16.55
C GLY A 286 -0.32 20.55 15.14
N TRP A 287 -0.20 19.22 15.03
CA TRP A 287 -0.41 18.45 13.82
C TRP A 287 -1.28 17.24 14.11
N ALA A 288 -2.12 16.88 13.14
CA ALA A 288 -2.90 15.66 13.13
C ALA A 288 -2.59 14.84 11.87
N HIS A 289 -2.84 13.54 11.92
CA HIS A 289 -2.70 12.63 10.79
C HIS A 289 -3.78 11.54 10.84
N HIS A 290 -3.99 10.89 9.70
CA HIS A 290 -5.05 9.90 9.50
C HIS A 290 -4.90 8.54 10.21
N LEU A 291 -3.86 8.34 11.02
CA LEU A 291 -3.65 7.07 11.72
C LEU A 291 -4.16 7.25 13.14
N ILE A 292 -5.41 6.86 13.38
CA ILE A 292 -6.06 6.95 14.69
C ILE A 292 -5.64 5.76 15.55
N ASP A 293 -5.32 6.01 16.81
CA ASP A 293 -5.21 4.96 17.83
C ASP A 293 -6.62 4.67 18.41
N PRO A 294 -7.21 3.49 18.14
CA PRO A 294 -8.57 3.18 18.58
C PRO A 294 -8.75 3.18 20.10
N ARG A 295 -7.65 3.05 20.87
CA ARG A 295 -7.68 3.06 22.34
C ARG A 295 -7.89 4.46 22.88
N THR A 296 -7.49 5.49 22.13
CA THR A 296 -7.56 6.90 22.54
C THR A 296 -8.57 7.71 21.74
N GLY A 297 -8.93 7.26 20.54
CA GLY A 297 -9.79 8.03 19.64
C GLY A 297 -9.10 9.25 19.04
N LEU A 298 -7.77 9.31 19.08
CA LEU A 298 -6.94 10.42 18.62
C LEU A 298 -5.91 9.93 17.60
N PRO A 299 -5.31 10.83 16.79
CA PRO A 299 -4.13 10.50 16.01
C PRO A 299 -3.05 9.85 16.88
N ALA A 300 -2.50 8.72 16.41
CA ALA A 300 -1.57 7.91 17.17
C ALA A 300 -0.28 8.68 17.50
N ASN A 301 0.08 8.71 18.78
CA ASN A 301 1.35 9.26 19.23
C ASN A 301 2.40 8.15 19.30
N SER A 302 3.18 8.00 18.24
CA SER A 302 4.14 6.90 18.08
C SER A 302 5.56 7.40 17.93
N PRO A 303 6.57 6.65 18.40
CA PRO A 303 7.95 6.92 18.03
C PRO A 303 8.21 6.71 16.52
N TYR A 304 7.38 5.93 15.82
CA TYR A 304 7.52 5.65 14.39
C TYR A 304 6.78 6.68 13.54
N VAL A 305 7.45 7.21 12.52
CA VAL A 305 6.86 8.14 11.54
C VAL A 305 6.51 7.45 10.22
N GLN A 306 7.15 6.31 9.96
CA GLN A 306 6.89 5.46 8.80
C GLN A 306 7.24 4.01 9.14
N VAL A 307 6.40 3.07 8.71
CA VAL A 307 6.65 1.64 8.84
C VAL A 307 6.33 0.98 7.51
N THR A 308 7.28 0.21 6.98
CA THR A 308 7.11 -0.67 5.83
C THR A 308 7.15 -2.11 6.30
N VAL A 309 6.19 -2.91 5.85
CA VAL A 309 6.09 -4.33 6.20
C VAL A 309 6.13 -5.14 4.92
N ALA A 310 6.82 -6.27 4.95
CA ALA A 310 6.74 -7.31 3.92
C ALA A 310 5.93 -8.50 4.44
N ALA A 311 5.01 -9.02 3.64
CA ALA A 311 4.21 -10.19 3.95
C ALA A 311 3.84 -10.96 2.67
N GLU A 312 3.25 -12.15 2.82
CA GLU A 312 2.76 -12.92 1.67
C GLU A 312 1.68 -12.17 0.88
N ARG A 313 0.83 -11.43 1.60
CA ARG A 313 -0.32 -10.69 1.07
C ARG A 313 -0.20 -9.21 1.43
N CYS A 314 -0.48 -8.35 0.46
CA CYS A 314 -0.41 -6.90 0.60
C CYS A 314 -1.40 -6.38 1.63
N LEU A 315 -2.57 -7.01 1.73
CA LEU A 315 -3.54 -6.76 2.79
C LEU A 315 -2.91 -6.86 4.18
N TRP A 316 -2.20 -7.96 4.47
CA TRP A 316 -1.59 -8.17 5.78
C TRP A 316 -0.37 -7.28 6.01
N ALA A 317 0.39 -6.97 4.96
CA ALA A 317 1.42 -5.94 5.05
C ALA A 317 0.80 -4.58 5.44
N GLU A 318 -0.32 -4.18 4.83
CA GLU A 318 -0.99 -2.90 5.12
C GLU A 318 -1.48 -2.88 6.57
N VAL A 319 -2.16 -3.94 7.02
CA VAL A 319 -2.65 -4.11 8.40
C VAL A 319 -1.51 -3.99 9.40
N TRP A 320 -0.43 -4.78 9.25
CA TRP A 320 0.67 -4.77 10.20
C TRP A 320 1.48 -3.48 10.16
N SER A 321 1.65 -2.84 9.00
CA SER A 321 2.34 -1.55 8.92
C SER A 321 1.63 -0.47 9.78
N LYS A 322 0.29 -0.47 9.78
CA LYS A 322 -0.52 0.41 10.63
C LYS A 322 -0.45 0.02 12.09
N ALA A 323 -0.65 -1.26 12.38
CA ALA A 323 -0.65 -1.77 13.75
C ALA A 323 0.67 -1.44 14.46
N ILE A 324 1.80 -1.66 13.79
CA ILE A 324 3.14 -1.36 14.32
C ILE A 324 3.33 0.14 14.49
N LEU A 325 2.92 0.96 13.51
CA LEU A 325 3.02 2.41 13.63
C LEU A 325 2.18 2.91 14.81
N ILE A 326 0.95 2.44 14.98
CA ILE A 326 0.06 2.87 16.07
C ILE A 326 0.53 2.32 17.43
N GLY A 327 0.80 1.02 17.50
CA GLY A 327 1.09 0.30 18.74
C GLY A 327 2.55 0.34 19.19
N GLY A 328 3.46 0.85 18.36
CA GLY A 328 4.87 1.03 18.71
C GLY A 328 5.67 -0.28 18.84
N PRO A 329 6.82 -0.23 19.53
CA PRO A 329 7.78 -1.35 19.58
C PRO A 329 7.22 -2.68 20.09
N GLU A 330 6.26 -2.64 21.03
CA GLU A 330 5.60 -3.86 21.52
C GLU A 330 4.84 -4.58 20.40
N THR A 331 4.20 -3.82 19.51
CA THR A 331 3.48 -4.40 18.37
C THR A 331 4.43 -4.89 17.28
N LEU A 332 5.58 -4.24 17.09
CA LEU A 332 6.64 -4.73 16.21
C LEU A 332 7.07 -6.15 16.59
N GLN A 333 7.28 -6.42 17.88
CA GLN A 333 7.70 -7.73 18.37
C GLN A 333 6.66 -8.83 18.10
N ARG A 334 5.36 -8.50 18.23
CA ARG A 334 4.26 -9.43 17.94
C ARG A 334 4.07 -9.71 16.46
N ALA A 335 4.32 -8.71 15.61
CA ALA A 335 4.20 -8.87 14.17
C ALA A 335 5.17 -9.92 13.61
N SER A 336 6.28 -10.21 14.30
CA SER A 336 7.36 -11.06 13.80
C SER A 336 6.97 -12.47 13.35
N GLY A 337 5.91 -13.05 13.92
CA GLY A 337 5.38 -14.34 13.49
C GLY A 337 4.43 -14.29 12.29
N ASN A 338 4.02 -13.09 11.88
CA ASN A 338 2.96 -12.87 10.88
C ASN A 338 3.47 -12.20 9.59
N VAL A 339 4.73 -11.72 9.59
CA VAL A 339 5.31 -10.92 8.49
C VAL A 339 6.73 -11.39 8.21
N SER A 340 7.21 -11.20 6.98
CA SER A 340 8.55 -11.65 6.55
C SER A 340 9.64 -10.61 6.80
N GLY A 341 9.27 -9.38 7.14
CA GLY A 341 10.20 -8.34 7.55
C GLY A 341 9.50 -7.02 7.84
N VAL A 342 10.18 -6.16 8.60
CA VAL A 342 9.74 -4.78 8.85
C VAL A 342 10.92 -3.82 8.74
N ALA A 343 10.65 -2.66 8.15
CA ALA A 343 11.54 -1.49 8.17
C ALA A 343 10.76 -0.30 8.77
N ALA A 344 11.18 0.18 9.93
CA ALA A 344 10.52 1.26 10.67
C ALA A 344 11.44 2.46 10.87
N ILE A 345 10.98 3.65 10.50
CA ILE A 345 11.69 4.92 10.72
C ILE A 345 11.11 5.58 11.96
N ARG A 346 11.98 5.96 12.88
CA ARG A 346 11.63 6.72 14.08
C ARG A 346 11.62 8.23 13.80
N ALA A 347 10.97 9.00 14.67
CA ALA A 347 10.91 10.46 14.56
C ALA A 347 12.28 11.16 14.64
N ASP A 348 13.28 10.50 15.26
CA ASP A 348 14.67 10.98 15.30
C ASP A 348 15.49 10.63 14.04
N GLY A 349 14.87 9.95 13.06
CA GLY A 349 15.48 9.55 11.79
C GLY A 349 16.22 8.22 11.83
N SER A 350 16.34 7.58 12.99
CA SER A 350 16.90 6.23 13.11
C SER A 350 15.95 5.19 12.49
N VAL A 351 16.53 4.07 12.07
CA VAL A 351 15.84 3.03 11.31
C VAL A 351 16.03 1.68 11.99
N GLU A 352 14.93 1.00 12.27
CA GLU A 352 14.89 -0.39 12.72
C GLU A 352 14.53 -1.27 11.53
N ARG A 353 15.33 -2.32 11.29
CA ARG A 353 15.09 -3.31 10.23
C ARG A 353 15.23 -4.71 10.82
N TRP A 354 14.41 -5.63 10.31
CA TRP A 354 14.57 -7.06 10.53
C TRP A 354 13.96 -7.88 9.39
N GLY A 355 14.40 -9.13 9.25
CA GLY A 355 13.84 -10.09 8.31
C GLY A 355 14.36 -9.88 6.90
N CYS A 356 13.47 -9.83 5.89
CA CYS A 356 13.89 -9.61 4.50
C CYS A 356 14.59 -8.25 4.28
N PHE A 357 14.39 -7.28 5.17
CA PHE A 357 15.03 -5.95 5.06
C PHE A 357 16.46 -5.89 5.61
N ASP A 358 16.95 -6.94 6.30
CA ASP A 358 18.33 -7.01 6.81
C ASP A 358 19.36 -7.19 5.69
N LYS A 359 18.94 -7.71 4.53
CA LYS A 359 19.82 -8.15 3.45
C LYS A 359 19.89 -7.19 2.26
N GLY A 360 19.22 -6.03 2.32
CA GLY A 360 19.26 -5.03 1.24
C GLY A 360 20.22 -3.88 1.52
N ARG A 361 20.50 -3.09 0.47
CA ARG A 361 21.40 -1.94 0.54
C ARG A 361 20.68 -0.67 0.95
#